data_AF-A0AAF3FSP4-F1
#
_entry.id   AF-A0AAF3FSP4-F1
#
_cell.length_a   1.000
_cell.length_b   1.000
_cell.length_c   1.000
_cell.angle_alpha   90.00
_cell.angle_beta   90.00
_cell.angle_gamma   90.00
#
_symmetry.space_group_name_H-M   'P 1'
#
loop_
_entity.id
_entity.type
_entity.pdbx_description
1 polymer ?
#
loop_
_entity_poly.entity_id
_entity_poly.type
_entity_poly.pdbx_seq_one_letter_code
_entity_poly.pdbx_strand_id
1 'polypeptide(L)'
;MECHPEVKQGLEWTICQGTQRFQSSRPRWWYFVISNCKPASWRGLSVFAEYKIEMKNGDSTFLKHFSADEYYVLPVDTGFLLLELILYILSIFLARALKARHFLHSTFKLCRVAILFEIISLSVLVWSYCGYGWHGIWILHSKNTGYYVRGVQQSLFLLFLLLVAKGYTITA
;
A
#
# COMPACT_ATOMS: atom_id res chain seq x y z
N MET A 1 16.51 0.92 -28.34
CA MET A 1 17.21 1.71 -27.31
C MET A 1 18.32 2.41 -28.03
N GLU A 2 18.29 3.73 -28.00
CA GLU A 2 19.31 4.58 -28.61
C GLU A 2 20.23 5.07 -27.50
N CYS A 3 21.53 4.97 -27.72
CA CYS A 3 22.54 5.37 -26.75
C CYS A 3 23.51 6.35 -27.41
N HIS A 4 23.85 7.42 -26.70
CA HIS A 4 24.83 8.40 -27.16
C HIS A 4 25.74 8.83 -26.00
N PRO A 5 27.00 9.20 -26.29
CA PRO A 5 27.89 9.78 -25.31
C PRO A 5 27.48 11.22 -25.00
N GLU A 6 27.51 11.61 -23.72
CA GLU A 6 27.32 12.97 -23.25
C GLU A 6 28.33 13.28 -22.14
N VAL A 7 28.92 14.47 -22.13
CA VAL A 7 29.83 14.89 -21.05
C VAL A 7 29.04 15.69 -20.02
N LYS A 8 28.89 15.16 -18.80
CA LYS A 8 28.24 15.84 -17.68
C LYS A 8 29.25 16.08 -16.57
N GLN A 9 29.38 17.33 -16.14
CA GLN A 9 30.29 17.72 -15.05
C GLN A 9 31.74 17.25 -15.25
N GLY A 10 32.21 17.21 -16.50
CA GLY A 10 33.58 16.76 -16.85
C GLY A 10 33.77 15.24 -16.87
N LEU A 11 32.72 14.45 -16.65
CA LEU A 11 32.72 12.99 -16.77
C LEU A 11 32.03 12.57 -18.06
N GLU A 12 32.54 11.52 -18.71
CA GLU A 12 31.89 10.90 -19.87
C GLU A 12 30.76 9.97 -19.40
N TRP A 13 29.54 10.24 -19.87
CA TRP A 13 28.36 9.43 -19.62
C TRP A 13 27.88 8.79 -20.92
N THR A 14 27.35 7.58 -20.83
CA THR A 14 26.56 6.98 -21.92
C THR A 14 25.10 7.05 -21.54
N ILE A 15 24.32 7.86 -22.25
CA ILE A 15 22.88 8.01 -21.99
C ILE A 15 22.13 7.13 -22.96
N CYS A 16 21.34 6.22 -22.42
CA CYS A 16 20.48 5.33 -23.18
C CYS A 16 19.01 5.66 -22.90
N GLN A 17 18.24 5.84 -23.97
CA GLN A 17 16.78 6.00 -23.89
C GLN A 17 16.09 5.00 -24.81
N GLY A 18 14.94 4.50 -24.37
CA GLY A 18 14.13 3.63 -25.20
C GLY A 18 12.95 3.05 -24.46
N THR A 19 12.02 2.54 -25.25
CA THR A 19 10.84 1.82 -24.76
C THR A 19 10.95 0.37 -25.20
N GLN A 20 10.63 -0.54 -24.29
CA GLN A 20 10.52 -1.96 -24.58
C GLN A 20 9.12 -2.44 -24.21
N ARG A 21 8.52 -3.27 -25.05
CA ARG A 21 7.22 -3.90 -24.78
C ARG A 21 7.44 -5.33 -24.33
N PHE A 22 6.95 -5.64 -23.14
CA PHE A 22 6.98 -6.99 -22.59
C PHE A 22 5.63 -7.65 -22.87
N GLN A 23 5.62 -8.62 -23.80
CA GLN A 23 4.43 -9.42 -24.09
C GLN A 23 4.51 -10.76 -23.35
N SER A 24 3.53 -11.03 -22.50
CA SER A 24 3.40 -12.29 -21.78
C SER A 24 1.92 -12.61 -21.58
N SER A 25 1.54 -13.88 -21.70
CA SER A 25 0.16 -14.33 -21.44
C SER A 25 -0.20 -14.40 -19.96
N ARG A 26 0.79 -14.26 -19.08
CA ARG A 26 0.67 -14.34 -17.62
C ARG A 26 1.48 -13.22 -16.95
N PRO A 27 1.13 -12.78 -15.73
CA PRO A 27 1.97 -11.86 -14.98
C PRO A 27 3.35 -12.48 -14.73
N ARG A 28 4.39 -11.68 -14.92
CA ARG A 28 5.79 -12.07 -14.75
C ARG A 28 6.55 -10.98 -14.00
N TRP A 29 7.51 -11.43 -13.21
CA TRP A 29 8.50 -10.58 -12.57
C TRP A 29 9.61 -10.32 -13.57
N TRP A 30 9.96 -9.05 -13.75
CA TRP A 30 11.03 -8.63 -14.64
C TRP A 30 12.20 -8.10 -13.82
N TYR A 31 13.39 -8.59 -14.15
CA TYR A 31 14.63 -8.21 -13.48
C TYR A 31 15.54 -7.52 -14.50
N PHE A 32 16.13 -6.40 -14.09
CA PHE A 32 17.08 -5.64 -14.90
C PHE A 32 18.46 -5.78 -14.27
N VAL A 33 19.44 -6.19 -15.06
CA VAL A 33 20.83 -6.38 -14.62
C VAL A 33 21.72 -5.48 -15.45
N ILE A 34 22.48 -4.62 -14.77
CA ILE A 34 23.53 -3.81 -15.39
C ILE A 34 24.86 -4.45 -14.96
N SER A 35 25.71 -4.76 -15.93
CA SER A 35 27.00 -5.42 -15.67
C SER A 35 28.11 -4.81 -16.50
N ASN A 36 29.34 -4.83 -15.96
CA ASN A 36 30.53 -4.44 -16.69
C ASN A 36 31.07 -5.66 -17.46
N CYS A 37 30.76 -5.74 -18.75
CA CYS A 37 31.17 -6.86 -19.60
C CYS A 37 32.66 -6.86 -19.97
N LYS A 38 33.39 -5.74 -19.75
CA LYS A 38 34.82 -5.62 -20.08
C LYS A 38 35.57 -4.88 -18.95
N PRO A 39 35.79 -5.53 -17.80
CA PRO A 39 36.53 -4.91 -16.72
C PRO A 39 37.99 -4.66 -17.17
N ALA A 40 38.44 -3.41 -17.09
CA ALA A 40 39.84 -3.05 -17.38
C ALA A 40 40.82 -3.58 -16.30
N SER A 41 40.32 -4.01 -15.15
CA SER A 41 41.07 -4.53 -14.01
C SER A 41 40.21 -5.50 -13.20
N TRP A 42 40.83 -6.56 -12.66
CA TRP A 42 40.21 -7.49 -11.71
C TRP A 42 39.91 -6.85 -10.34
N ARG A 43 40.42 -5.63 -10.10
CA ARG A 43 40.20 -4.84 -8.88
C ARG A 43 39.18 -3.75 -9.17
N GLY A 44 37.91 -4.02 -8.89
CA GLY A 44 36.89 -2.98 -8.76
C GLY A 44 35.84 -2.98 -9.86
N LEU A 45 34.73 -3.66 -9.58
CA LEU A 45 33.46 -3.56 -10.30
C LEU A 45 32.77 -2.24 -9.93
N SER A 46 33.14 -1.11 -10.55
CA SER A 46 32.41 0.16 -10.34
C SER A 46 31.69 0.58 -11.62
N VAL A 47 30.46 0.08 -11.79
CA VAL A 47 29.52 0.68 -12.75
C VAL A 47 28.72 1.73 -12.00
N PHE A 48 28.92 3.00 -12.34
CA PHE A 48 28.05 4.08 -11.89
C PHE A 48 26.92 4.26 -12.91
N ALA A 49 25.68 4.12 -12.47
CA ALA A 49 24.53 4.21 -13.37
C ALA A 49 23.38 4.94 -12.67
N GLU A 50 22.84 5.94 -13.36
CA GLU A 50 21.57 6.57 -13.03
C GLU A 50 20.52 6.03 -14.00
N TYR A 51 19.38 5.59 -13.47
CA TYR A 51 18.31 5.02 -14.29
C TYR A 51 16.95 5.56 -13.85
N LYS A 52 16.07 5.73 -14.85
CA LYS A 52 14.65 5.98 -14.64
C LYS A 52 13.87 4.92 -15.41
N ILE A 53 13.20 4.04 -14.69
CA ILE A 53 12.39 2.97 -15.28
C ILE A 53 10.93 3.28 -14.99
N GLU A 54 10.13 3.38 -16.05
CA GLU A 54 8.68 3.50 -15.95
C GLU A 54 8.05 2.23 -16.51
N MET A 55 7.34 1.50 -15.65
CA MET A 55 6.62 0.28 -16.03
C MET A 55 5.11 0.57 -16.06
N LYS A 56 4.45 0.17 -17.15
CA LYS A 56 3.01 0.37 -17.36
C LYS A 56 2.36 -0.93 -17.83
N ASN A 57 1.27 -1.31 -17.17
CA ASN A 57 0.43 -2.45 -17.52
C ASN A 57 -0.73 -1.98 -18.42
N GLY A 58 -0.43 -1.85 -19.72
CA GLY A 58 -1.38 -1.45 -20.75
C GLY A 58 -1.73 0.05 -20.75
N ASP A 59 -2.77 0.40 -21.51
CA ASP A 59 -3.10 1.80 -21.85
C ASP A 59 -4.20 2.42 -20.96
N SER A 60 -4.65 1.71 -19.91
CA SER A 60 -5.68 2.24 -19.01
C SER A 60 -5.19 3.50 -18.28
N THR A 61 -6.01 4.55 -18.18
CA THR A 61 -5.56 5.83 -17.63
C THR A 61 -5.17 5.76 -16.16
N PHE A 62 -5.91 4.99 -15.35
CA PHE A 62 -5.78 4.97 -13.89
C PHE A 62 -5.12 3.70 -13.33
N LEU A 63 -5.25 2.55 -14.01
CA LEU A 63 -4.72 1.27 -13.52
C LEU A 63 -3.37 0.89 -14.15
N LYS A 64 -2.87 1.65 -15.13
CA LYS A 64 -1.61 1.35 -15.83
C LYS A 64 -0.40 1.23 -14.91
N HIS A 65 -0.38 1.93 -13.78
CA HIS A 65 0.78 1.91 -12.88
C HIS A 65 0.76 0.75 -11.89
N PHE A 66 -0.40 0.12 -11.66
CA PHE A 66 -0.51 -0.99 -10.73
C PHE A 66 0.13 -2.24 -11.29
N SER A 67 0.97 -2.89 -10.50
CA SER A 67 1.45 -4.24 -10.80
C SER A 67 0.29 -5.23 -10.84
N ALA A 68 0.50 -6.41 -11.45
CA ALA A 68 -0.54 -7.43 -11.51
C ALA A 68 -1.02 -7.86 -10.10
N ASP A 69 -0.12 -7.87 -9.11
CA ASP A 69 -0.42 -8.24 -7.73
C ASP A 69 -1.15 -7.11 -6.97
N GLU A 70 -0.99 -5.86 -7.40
CA GLU A 70 -1.62 -4.70 -6.75
C GLU A 70 -2.94 -4.28 -7.41
N TYR A 71 -3.30 -4.89 -8.54
CA TYR A 71 -4.43 -4.47 -9.37
C TYR A 71 -5.76 -4.40 -8.60
N TYR A 72 -6.01 -5.37 -7.73
CA TYR A 72 -7.25 -5.45 -6.95
C TYR A 72 -7.16 -4.81 -5.56
N VAL A 73 -6.00 -4.30 -5.15
CA VAL A 73 -5.82 -3.75 -3.80
C VAL A 73 -6.73 -2.54 -3.58
N LEU A 74 -6.74 -1.59 -4.52
CA LEU A 74 -7.57 -0.39 -4.41
C LEU A 74 -9.09 -0.68 -4.35
N PRO A 75 -9.70 -1.46 -5.28
CA PRO A 75 -11.13 -1.73 -5.22
C PRO A 75 -11.52 -2.56 -3.99
N VAL A 76 -10.67 -3.49 -3.55
CA VAL A 76 -10.90 -4.29 -2.34
C VAL A 76 -10.84 -3.43 -1.08
N ASP A 77 -9.81 -2.61 -0.91
CA ASP A 77 -9.69 -1.69 0.23
C ASP A 77 -10.85 -0.67 0.25
N THR A 78 -11.28 -0.19 -0.92
CA THR A 78 -12.46 0.68 -1.03
C THR A 78 -13.74 -0.05 -0.59
N GLY A 79 -13.91 -1.30 -1.00
CA GLY A 79 -15.04 -2.13 -0.56
C GLY A 79 -15.06 -2.35 0.96
N PHE A 80 -13.90 -2.64 1.55
CA PHE A 80 -13.78 -2.77 3.01
C PHE A 80 -14.07 -1.45 3.73
N LEU A 81 -13.63 -0.30 3.19
CA LEU A 81 -13.93 1.00 3.77
C LEU A 81 -15.45 1.25 3.85
N LEU A 82 -16.18 0.93 2.79
CA LEU A 82 -17.65 1.05 2.77
C LEU A 82 -18.30 0.11 3.80
N LEU A 83 -17.83 -1.13 3.90
CA LEU A 83 -18.33 -2.10 4.86
C LEU A 83 -18.10 -1.64 6.31
N GLU A 84 -16.91 -1.12 6.61
CA GLU A 84 -16.55 -0.61 7.94
C GLU A 84 -17.35 0.65 8.31
N LEU A 85 -17.64 1.52 7.34
CA LEU A 85 -18.54 2.66 7.55
C LEU A 85 -19.96 2.20 7.92
N ILE A 86 -20.50 1.19 7.23
CA ILE A 86 -21.81 0.61 7.56
C ILE A 86 -21.77 0.00 8.97
N LEU A 87 -20.74 -0.80 9.27
CA LEU A 87 -20.56 -1.42 10.59
C LEU A 87 -20.46 -0.36 11.69
N TYR A 88 -19.74 0.73 11.45
CA TYR A 88 -19.61 1.84 12.39
C TYR A 88 -20.94 2.53 12.66
N ILE A 89 -21.75 2.78 11.63
CA ILE A 89 -23.10 3.36 11.78
C ILE A 89 -23.98 2.43 12.63
N LEU A 90 -24.01 1.13 12.32
CA LEU A 90 -24.72 0.13 13.13
C LEU A 90 -24.22 0.11 14.57
N SER A 91 -22.91 0.20 14.78
CA SER A 91 -22.31 0.25 16.12
C SER A 91 -22.80 1.46 16.93
N ILE A 92 -23.04 2.62 16.28
CA ILE A 92 -23.57 3.82 16.94
C ILE A 92 -25.03 3.61 17.34
N PHE A 93 -25.86 3.02 16.46
CA PHE A 93 -27.25 2.71 16.78
C PHE A 93 -27.34 1.76 17.98
N LEU A 94 -26.55 0.68 17.97
CA LEU A 94 -26.47 -0.25 19.09
C LEU A 94 -25.92 0.43 20.36
N ALA A 95 -24.91 1.29 20.24
CA ALA A 95 -24.37 2.04 21.38
C ALA A 95 -25.44 2.88 22.06
N ARG A 96 -26.29 3.56 21.29
CA ARG A 96 -27.38 4.39 21.81
C ARG A 96 -28.42 3.54 22.54
N ALA A 97 -28.84 2.43 21.93
CA ALA A 97 -29.78 1.49 22.54
C ALA A 97 -29.24 0.88 23.85
N LEU A 98 -27.97 0.45 23.87
CA LEU A 98 -27.30 -0.11 25.05
C LEU A 98 -27.10 0.92 26.15
N LYS A 99 -26.74 2.17 25.78
CA LYS A 99 -26.56 3.27 26.74
C LYS A 99 -27.87 3.61 27.46
N ALA A 100 -29.00 3.59 26.75
CA ALA A 100 -30.31 3.84 27.36
C ALA A 100 -30.70 2.79 28.42
N ARG A 101 -30.13 1.57 28.34
CA ARG A 101 -30.38 0.49 29.30
C ARG A 101 -29.25 0.30 30.33
N HIS A 102 -28.27 1.21 30.37
CA HIS A 102 -27.07 1.09 31.23
C HIS A 102 -26.19 -0.15 31.00
N PHE A 103 -26.33 -0.86 29.86
CA PHE A 103 -25.55 -2.05 29.52
C PHE A 103 -24.36 -1.77 28.59
N LEU A 104 -23.91 -0.52 28.47
CA LEU A 104 -22.80 -0.16 27.60
C LEU A 104 -21.45 -0.57 28.22
N HIS A 105 -21.05 -1.81 27.97
CA HIS A 105 -19.81 -2.39 28.49
C HIS A 105 -18.54 -1.79 27.86
N SER A 106 -17.44 -1.81 28.60
CA SER A 106 -16.13 -1.30 28.16
C SER A 106 -15.59 -2.02 26.91
N THR A 107 -15.89 -3.32 26.75
CA THR A 107 -15.49 -4.09 25.55
C THR A 107 -16.18 -3.59 24.29
N PHE A 108 -17.44 -3.17 24.37
CA PHE A 108 -18.15 -2.60 23.23
C PHE A 108 -17.57 -1.23 22.84
N LYS A 109 -17.13 -0.42 23.83
CA LYS A 109 -16.39 0.83 23.55
C LYS A 109 -15.07 0.55 22.84
N LEU A 110 -14.33 -0.47 23.28
CA LEU A 110 -13.06 -0.89 22.66
C LEU A 110 -13.27 -1.34 21.21
N CYS A 111 -14.30 -2.15 20.94
CA CYS A 111 -14.67 -2.58 19.59
C CYS A 111 -14.97 -1.37 18.67
N ARG A 112 -15.74 -0.39 19.16
CA ARG A 112 -16.02 0.84 18.40
C ARG A 112 -14.77 1.67 18.10
N VAL A 113 -13.83 1.74 19.04
CA VAL A 113 -12.54 2.42 18.82
C VAL A 113 -11.72 1.67 17.76
N ALA A 114 -11.67 0.34 17.80
CA ALA A 114 -10.97 -0.45 16.78
C ALA A 114 -11.54 -0.23 15.36
N ILE A 115 -12.88 -0.22 15.21
CA ILE A 115 -13.54 0.09 13.93
C ILE A 115 -13.17 1.50 13.44
N LEU A 116 -13.13 2.50 14.33
CA LEU A 116 -12.75 3.86 13.97
C LEU A 116 -11.31 3.94 13.45
N PHE A 117 -10.36 3.25 14.10
CA PHE A 117 -8.98 3.16 13.62
C PHE A 117 -8.87 2.47 12.26
N GLU A 118 -9.70 1.44 11.99
CA GLU A 118 -9.71 0.79 10.67
C GLU A 118 -10.18 1.74 9.56
N ILE A 119 -11.26 2.49 9.80
CA ILE A 119 -11.77 3.49 8.86
C ILE A 119 -10.70 4.54 8.54
N ILE A 120 -9.99 5.03 9.57
CA ILE A 120 -8.91 6.01 9.39
C ILE A 120 -7.77 5.40 8.55
N SER A 121 -7.34 4.18 8.87
CA SER A 121 -6.30 3.48 8.13
C SER A 121 -6.67 3.28 6.66
N LEU A 122 -7.85 2.71 6.39
CA LEU A 122 -8.36 2.46 5.05
C LEU A 122 -8.50 3.75 4.25
N SER A 123 -8.98 4.84 4.86
CA SER A 123 -9.11 6.14 4.19
C SER A 123 -7.75 6.67 3.71
N VAL A 124 -6.71 6.57 4.55
CA VAL A 124 -5.35 6.98 4.20
C VAL A 124 -4.74 6.09 3.11
N LEU A 125 -4.98 4.77 3.18
CA LEU A 125 -4.50 3.82 2.18
C LEU A 125 -5.17 4.04 0.82
N VAL A 126 -6.49 4.13 0.77
CA VAL A 126 -7.26 4.39 -0.47
C VAL A 126 -6.80 5.70 -1.09
N TRP A 127 -6.63 6.76 -0.29
CA TRP A 127 -6.07 8.03 -0.77
C TRP A 127 -4.69 7.86 -1.41
N SER A 128 -3.78 7.13 -0.76
CA SER A 128 -2.44 6.87 -1.26
C SER A 128 -2.46 6.09 -2.59
N TYR A 129 -3.30 5.04 -2.69
CA TYR A 129 -3.45 4.25 -3.90
C TYR A 129 -4.09 5.02 -5.05
N CYS A 130 -5.07 5.89 -4.77
CA CYS A 130 -5.62 6.80 -5.79
C CYS A 130 -4.55 7.75 -6.36
N GLY A 131 -3.70 8.31 -5.48
CA GLY A 131 -2.57 9.14 -5.88
C GLY A 131 -1.58 8.37 -6.77
N TYR A 132 -1.31 7.11 -6.42
CA TYR A 132 -0.46 6.21 -7.21
C TYR A 132 -1.03 5.92 -8.60
N GLY A 133 -2.34 5.67 -8.71
CA GLY A 133 -3.00 5.43 -10.00
C GLY A 133 -2.89 6.61 -10.97
N TRP A 134 -2.89 7.84 -10.45
CA TRP A 134 -2.82 9.05 -11.28
C TRP A 134 -1.40 9.43 -11.71
N HIS A 135 -0.44 9.38 -10.77
CA HIS A 135 0.92 9.89 -10.99
C HIS A 135 1.95 8.79 -11.24
N GLY A 136 1.66 7.54 -10.89
CA GLY A 136 2.61 6.43 -10.94
C GLY A 136 3.73 6.49 -9.91
N ILE A 137 3.64 7.42 -8.95
CA ILE A 137 4.65 7.65 -7.91
C ILE A 137 4.03 7.33 -6.55
N TRP A 138 4.72 6.49 -5.78
CA TRP A 138 4.31 6.15 -4.42
C TRP A 138 4.58 7.30 -3.46
N ILE A 139 3.53 7.77 -2.79
CA ILE A 139 3.69 8.64 -1.61
C ILE A 139 3.97 7.74 -0.40
N LEU A 140 5.23 7.35 -0.26
CA LEU A 140 5.68 6.36 0.73
C LEU A 140 5.23 6.70 2.16
N HIS A 141 5.33 7.98 2.54
CA HIS A 141 4.91 8.42 3.88
C HIS A 141 3.44 8.14 4.15
N SER A 142 2.54 8.48 3.21
CA SER A 142 1.11 8.26 3.37
C SER A 142 0.77 6.76 3.44
N LYS A 143 1.37 5.95 2.56
CA LYS A 143 1.19 4.49 2.57
C LYS A 143 1.65 3.88 3.91
N ASN A 144 2.83 4.27 4.39
CA ASN A 144 3.38 3.77 5.65
C ASN A 144 2.52 4.19 6.84
N THR A 145 2.06 5.44 6.90
CA THR A 145 1.14 5.91 7.94
C THR A 145 -0.13 5.06 7.97
N GLY A 146 -0.73 4.76 6.82
CA GLY A 146 -1.88 3.87 6.72
C GLY A 146 -1.63 2.50 7.35
N TYR A 147 -0.49 1.87 7.05
CA TYR A 147 -0.11 0.58 7.64
C TYR A 147 0.18 0.63 9.14
N TYR A 148 0.83 1.70 9.63
CA TYR A 148 1.07 1.85 11.07
C TYR A 148 -0.26 1.95 11.84
N VAL A 149 -1.21 2.74 11.33
CA VAL A 149 -2.55 2.87 11.93
C VAL A 149 -3.29 1.53 11.89
N ARG A 150 -3.16 0.76 10.78
CA ARG A 150 -3.70 -0.61 10.70
C ARG A 150 -3.09 -1.54 11.75
N GLY A 151 -1.78 -1.47 12.00
CA GLY A 151 -1.13 -2.26 13.05
C GLY A 151 -1.67 -1.95 14.45
N VAL A 152 -1.94 -0.68 14.75
CA VAL A 152 -2.60 -0.27 16.01
C VAL A 152 -4.02 -0.82 16.09
N GLN A 153 -4.79 -0.72 15.00
CA GLN A 153 -6.13 -1.30 14.91
C GLN A 153 -6.14 -2.80 15.17
N GLN A 154 -5.24 -3.55 14.53
CA GLN A 154 -5.15 -5.01 14.69
C GLN A 154 -4.83 -5.39 16.13
N SER A 155 -3.95 -4.62 16.78
CA SER A 155 -3.59 -4.82 18.19
C SER A 155 -4.80 -4.59 19.12
N LEU A 156 -5.57 -3.52 18.88
CA LEU A 156 -6.80 -3.24 19.63
C LEU A 156 -7.88 -4.29 19.41
N PHE A 157 -8.02 -4.78 18.17
CA PHE A 157 -8.97 -5.83 17.84
C PHE A 157 -8.61 -7.16 18.48
N LEU A 158 -7.32 -7.54 18.48
CA LEU A 158 -6.84 -8.72 19.19
C LEU A 158 -7.06 -8.62 20.71
N LEU A 159 -6.79 -7.45 21.30
CA LEU A 159 -7.10 -7.20 22.71
C LEU A 159 -8.61 -7.38 23.00
N PHE A 160 -9.47 -6.87 22.13
CA PHE A 160 -10.91 -7.06 22.23
C PHE A 160 -11.29 -8.55 22.19
N LEU A 161 -10.78 -9.31 21.23
CA LEU A 161 -11.04 -10.75 21.12
C LEU A 161 -10.57 -11.52 22.36
N LEU A 162 -9.41 -11.17 22.91
CA LEU A 162 -8.89 -11.79 24.14
C LEU A 162 -9.79 -11.51 25.35
N LEU A 163 -10.29 -10.28 25.51
CA LEU A 163 -11.20 -9.92 26.59
C LEU A 163 -12.55 -10.64 26.46
N VAL A 164 -13.06 -10.80 25.24
CA VAL A 164 -14.27 -11.59 24.97
C VAL A 164 -14.05 -13.06 25.32
N ALA A 165 -12.95 -13.65 24.86
CA ALA A 165 -12.60 -15.05 25.11
C ALA A 165 -12.45 -15.36 26.61
N LYS A 166 -11.93 -14.41 27.40
CA LYS A 166 -11.79 -14.56 28.85
C LYS A 166 -13.10 -14.39 29.63
N GLY A 167 -14.21 -14.09 28.94
CA GLY A 167 -15.51 -13.88 29.59
C GLY A 167 -15.59 -12.57 30.36
N TYR A 168 -14.74 -11.59 30.07
CA TYR A 168 -14.81 -10.24 30.67
C TYR A 168 -16.11 -9.50 30.32
N THR A 169 -16.97 -10.12 29.49
CA THR A 169 -18.30 -9.67 29.07
C THR A 169 -19.46 -10.44 29.74
N ILE A 170 -19.17 -11.47 30.54
CA ILE A 170 -20.15 -12.22 31.31
C ILE A 170 -20.16 -11.63 32.72
N THR A 171 -21.04 -10.67 32.97
CA THR A 171 -21.46 -10.36 34.33
C THR A 171 -22.28 -11.54 34.84
N ALA A 172 -21.74 -12.26 35.84
CA ALA A 172 -22.55 -13.07 36.74
C ALA A 172 -23.43 -12.17 37.61
#